data_AF-A0A2E5WT62-F1
#
_entry.id   AF-A0A2E5WT62-F1
#
_cell.length_a   1.000
_cell.length_b   1.000
_cell.length_c   1.000
_cell.angle_alpha   90.00
_cell.angle_beta   90.00
_cell.angle_gamma   90.00
#
_symmetry.space_group_name_H-M   'P 1'
#
loop_
_entity.id
_entity.type
_entity.pdbx_description
1 polymer ?
#
loop_
_entity_poly.entity_id
_entity_poly.type
_entity_poly.pdbx_seq_one_letter_code
_entity_poly.pdbx_strand_id
1 'polypeptide(L)'
;MLGFKLGDTSERAAAICWAHLCHGETELMLIEVANPEAVWEGRRQTYLYFCPNRVETLHSHMTAEGHAVQPLRVIFYGMKEFEMDDPDVCQLWFGEETDEPPTDCE
;
A
#
# COMPACT_ATOMS: atom_id res chain seq x y z
N MET A 1 4.96 4.61 21.45
CA MET A 1 5.53 5.13 20.19
C MET A 1 6.09 3.94 19.43
N LEU A 2 5.71 3.72 18.17
CA LEU A 2 5.94 2.45 17.45
C LEU A 2 7.36 2.26 16.87
N GLY A 3 8.29 3.19 17.11
CA GLY A 3 9.71 3.03 16.75
C GLY A 3 10.11 3.43 15.32
N PHE A 4 9.15 3.71 14.43
CA PHE A 4 9.41 4.14 13.06
C PHE A 4 10.22 5.46 12.97
N LYS A 5 11.08 5.53 11.96
CA LYS A 5 11.86 6.70 11.58
C LYS A 5 11.42 7.21 10.22
N LEU A 6 11.45 8.52 10.02
CA LEU A 6 11.20 9.13 8.72
C LEU A 6 12.37 8.80 7.78
N GLY A 7 12.04 8.22 6.63
CA GLY A 7 12.91 8.08 5.47
C GLY A 7 12.73 9.30 4.56
N ASP A 8 12.28 9.07 3.34
CA ASP A 8 12.06 10.12 2.34
C ASP A 8 10.67 10.73 2.40
N THR A 9 10.56 11.99 1.95
CA THR A 9 9.29 12.71 1.85
C THR A 9 9.23 13.51 0.54
N SER A 10 8.03 13.70 0.00
CA SER A 10 7.80 14.61 -1.12
C SER A 10 6.66 15.58 -0.83
N GLU A 11 6.94 16.85 -1.08
CA GLU A 11 5.98 17.96 -1.08
C GLU A 11 5.81 18.49 -2.52
N ARG A 12 5.45 17.62 -3.48
CA ARG A 12 5.15 18.10 -4.84
C ARG A 12 3.70 18.58 -4.94
N ALA A 13 3.56 19.90 -4.84
CA ALA A 13 2.55 20.75 -5.48
C ALA A 13 1.16 20.12 -5.66
N ALA A 14 0.27 20.39 -4.71
CA ALA A 14 -1.19 20.37 -4.83
C ALA A 14 -1.91 19.05 -5.20
N ALA A 15 -1.21 17.92 -5.40
CA ALA A 15 -1.88 16.67 -5.78
C ALA A 15 -1.56 15.46 -4.89
N ILE A 16 -0.30 15.18 -4.55
CA ILE A 16 0.07 13.99 -3.76
C ILE A 16 1.26 14.31 -2.83
N CYS A 17 1.05 14.14 -1.53
CA CYS A 17 2.10 14.14 -0.51
C CYS A 17 2.41 12.70 -0.13
N TRP A 18 3.69 12.35 0.03
CA TRP A 18 4.05 11.04 0.55
C TRP A 18 5.16 11.11 1.59
N ALA A 19 5.13 10.16 2.53
CA ALA A 19 6.15 9.98 3.55
C ALA A 19 6.47 8.50 3.73
N HIS A 20 7.76 8.17 3.61
CA HIS A 20 8.27 6.84 3.88
C HIS A 20 8.69 6.75 5.35
N LEU A 21 8.22 5.72 6.06
CA LEU A 21 8.51 5.42 7.46
C LEU A 21 9.15 4.03 7.55
N CYS A 22 10.29 3.92 8.21
CA CYS A 22 11.05 2.66 8.32
C CYS A 22 11.23 2.25 9.79
N HIS A 23 11.08 0.96 10.10
CA HIS A 23 11.44 0.35 11.38
C HIS A 23 12.01 -1.06 11.19
N GLY A 24 13.34 -1.21 11.27
CA GLY A 24 13.99 -2.50 10.98
C GLY A 24 13.85 -2.82 9.49
N GLU A 25 13.29 -4.00 9.18
CA GLU A 25 12.96 -4.43 7.81
C GLU A 25 11.51 -4.08 7.41
N THR A 26 10.79 -3.32 8.23
CA THR A 26 9.40 -2.92 7.96
C THR A 26 9.35 -1.50 7.44
N GLU A 27 8.74 -1.34 6.28
CA GLU A 27 8.55 -0.06 5.60
C GLU A 27 7.07 0.26 5.45
N LEU A 28 6.73 1.53 5.64
CA LEU A 28 5.38 2.06 5.48
C LEU A 28 5.42 3.35 4.67
N MET A 29 4.64 3.42 3.60
CA MET A 29 4.46 4.61 2.79
C MET A 29 3.09 5.21 3.08
N LEU A 30 3.09 6.45 3.58
CA LEU A 30 1.90 7.29 3.72
C LEU A 30 1.71 8.05 2.43
N ILE A 31 0.49 8.04 1.89
CA ILE A 31 0.12 8.83 0.71
C ILE A 31 -1.14 9.64 1.03
N GLU A 32 -1.05 10.95 0.90
CA GLU A 32 -2.17 11.89 1.02
C GLU A 32 -2.43 12.56 -0.33
N VAL A 33 -3.67 12.54 -0.80
CA VAL A 33 -4.07 13.20 -2.06
C VAL A 33 -4.68 14.56 -1.73
N ALA A 34 -4.01 15.64 -2.15
CA ALA A 34 -4.28 17.00 -1.68
C ALA A 34 -5.50 17.69 -2.29
N ASN A 35 -6.29 17.02 -3.16
CA ASN A 35 -7.49 17.61 -3.75
C ASN A 35 -8.78 17.16 -3.02
N PRO A 36 -9.28 17.94 -2.05
CA PRO A 36 -10.55 17.65 -1.37
C PRO A 36 -11.80 17.74 -2.28
N GLU A 37 -11.72 18.30 -3.50
CA GLU A 37 -12.82 18.29 -4.48
C GLU A 37 -12.78 17.06 -5.41
N ALA A 38 -11.68 16.32 -5.48
CA ALA A 38 -11.62 14.99 -6.11
C ALA A 38 -12.32 13.91 -5.26
N VAL A 39 -12.84 14.30 -4.09
CA VAL A 39 -13.62 13.49 -3.12
C VAL A 39 -15.06 13.31 -3.63
N TRP A 40 -15.22 13.09 -4.93
CA TRP A 40 -16.46 12.60 -5.51
C TRP A 40 -16.60 11.10 -5.18
N GLU A 41 -17.65 10.77 -4.45
CA GLU A 41 -18.23 9.43 -4.30
C GLU A 41 -17.27 8.29 -3.89
N GLY A 42 -17.00 8.17 -2.59
CA GLY A 42 -16.66 6.89 -1.96
C GLY A 42 -15.19 6.45 -1.96
N ARG A 43 -14.25 7.29 -2.41
CA ARG A 43 -12.81 6.99 -2.32
C ARG A 43 -12.22 7.46 -0.99
N ARG A 44 -11.54 6.55 -0.27
CA ARG A 44 -10.89 6.80 1.03
C ARG A 44 -9.69 7.73 0.88
N GLN A 45 -9.45 8.58 1.89
CA GLN A 45 -8.47 9.67 1.83
C GLN A 45 -7.02 9.23 2.05
N THR A 46 -6.80 8.02 2.57
CA THR A 46 -5.47 7.56 2.99
C THR A 46 -5.20 6.16 2.50
N TYR A 47 -4.02 5.99 1.89
CA TYR A 47 -3.47 4.71 1.47
C TYR A 47 -2.22 4.43 2.32
N LEU A 48 -2.15 3.23 2.88
CA LEU A 48 -0.95 2.73 3.55
C LEU A 48 -0.34 1.64 2.69
N TYR A 49 0.84 1.89 2.12
CA TYR A 49 1.58 0.89 1.38
C TYR A 49 2.65 0.27 2.26
N PHE A 50 2.63 -1.04 2.43
CA PHE A 50 3.60 -1.80 3.19
C PHE A 50 4.48 -2.60 2.23
N CYS A 51 5.78 -2.64 2.49
CA CYS A 51 6.74 -3.43 1.71
C CYS A 51 7.23 -4.65 2.51
N PRO A 52 6.48 -5.77 2.57
CA PRO A 52 6.94 -6.97 3.24
C PRO A 52 7.99 -7.72 2.39
N ASN A 53 8.91 -8.41 3.05
CA ASN A 53 9.92 -9.26 2.39
C ASN A 53 9.38 -10.62 1.88
N ARG A 54 8.07 -10.89 2.05
CA ARG A 54 7.35 -12.13 1.66
C ARG A 54 5.84 -11.89 1.51
N VAL A 55 5.43 -11.16 0.49
CA VAL A 55 4.03 -10.75 0.25
C VAL A 55 3.09 -11.95 0.10
N GLU A 56 3.55 -13.05 -0.52
CA GLU A 56 2.74 -14.27 -0.68
C GLU A 56 2.45 -14.98 0.63
N THR A 57 3.44 -15.01 1.52
CA THR A 57 3.30 -15.61 2.85
C THR A 57 2.32 -14.78 3.68
N LEU A 58 2.42 -13.45 3.60
CA LEU A 58 1.50 -12.54 4.28
C LEU A 58 0.06 -12.71 3.74
N HIS A 59 -0.13 -12.74 2.43
CA HIS A 59 -1.44 -12.94 1.80
C HIS A 59 -2.09 -14.26 2.23
N SER A 60 -1.31 -15.36 2.20
CA SER A 60 -1.77 -16.68 2.62
C SER A 60 -2.20 -16.69 4.08
N HIS A 61 -1.41 -16.05 4.95
CA HIS A 61 -1.72 -15.94 6.36
C HIS A 61 -3.00 -15.11 6.59
N MET A 62 -3.13 -13.94 5.97
CA MET A 62 -4.30 -13.08 6.13
C MET A 62 -5.58 -13.75 5.61
N THR A 63 -5.49 -14.47 4.50
CA THR A 63 -6.60 -15.26 3.96
C THR A 63 -7.02 -16.37 4.93
N ALA A 64 -6.05 -17.07 5.54
CA ALA A 64 -6.32 -18.13 6.51
C ALA A 64 -6.99 -17.63 7.80
N GLU A 65 -6.66 -16.41 8.23
CA GLU A 65 -7.28 -15.73 9.38
C GLU A 65 -8.67 -15.12 9.04
N GLY A 66 -9.13 -15.23 7.78
CA GLY A 66 -10.45 -14.80 7.35
C GLY A 66 -10.56 -13.31 7.04
N HIS A 67 -9.43 -12.62 6.83
CA HIS A 67 -9.45 -11.23 6.38
C HIS A 67 -9.93 -11.13 4.92
N ALA A 68 -10.68 -10.06 4.61
CA ALA A 68 -11.10 -9.74 3.26
C ALA A 68 -9.95 -9.07 2.48
N VAL A 69 -9.05 -9.88 1.94
CA VAL A 69 -7.96 -9.45 1.05
C VAL A 69 -8.33 -9.70 -0.42
N GLN A 70 -7.88 -8.81 -1.31
CA GLN A 70 -7.96 -9.04 -2.75
C GLN A 70 -6.96 -10.12 -3.20
N PRO A 71 -7.15 -10.72 -4.39
CA PRO A 71 -6.16 -11.62 -4.97
C PRO A 71 -4.80 -10.94 -5.18
N LEU A 72 -3.72 -11.72 -5.04
CA LEU A 72 -2.39 -11.27 -5.46
C LEU A 72 -2.34 -11.01 -6.96
N ARG A 73 -1.68 -9.93 -7.34
CA ARG A 73 -1.47 -9.49 -8.72
C ARG A 73 -0.05 -8.99 -8.90
N VAL A 74 0.48 -9.12 -10.12
CA VAL A 74 1.74 -8.50 -10.52
C VAL A 74 1.43 -7.30 -11.40
N ILE A 75 1.91 -6.13 -11.01
CA ILE A 75 1.65 -4.86 -11.71
C ILE A 75 2.81 -4.52 -12.65
N PHE A 76 2.50 -3.76 -13.70
CA PHE A 76 3.44 -3.32 -14.75
C PHE A 76 4.72 -2.65 -14.24
N TYR A 77 4.74 -2.13 -13.01
CA TYR A 77 5.91 -1.49 -12.40
C TYR A 77 6.77 -2.42 -11.54
N GLY A 78 6.64 -3.74 -11.69
CA GLY A 78 7.54 -4.73 -11.08
C GLY A 78 7.23 -5.03 -9.63
N MET A 79 5.96 -4.90 -9.21
CA MET A 79 5.52 -5.21 -7.85
C MET A 79 4.49 -6.34 -7.88
N LYS A 80 4.67 -7.32 -7.02
CA LYS A 80 3.64 -8.29 -6.65
C LYS A 80 2.94 -7.77 -5.42
N GLU A 81 1.63 -7.57 -5.51
CA GLU A 81 0.88 -6.90 -4.45
C GLU A 81 -0.55 -7.43 -4.27
N PHE A 82 -1.13 -7.12 -3.12
CA PHE A 82 -2.56 -7.24 -2.85
C PHE A 82 -3.03 -6.06 -2.00
N GLU A 83 -4.34 -5.83 -2.02
CA GLU A 83 -4.96 -4.77 -1.23
C GLU A 83 -6.05 -5.31 -0.29
N MET A 84 -6.34 -4.50 0.72
CA MET A 84 -7.35 -4.75 1.73
C MET A 84 -8.07 -3.46 2.03
N ASP A 85 -9.38 -3.59 2.18
CA ASP A 85 -10.21 -2.53 2.72
C ASP A 85 -10.24 -2.62 4.24
N ASP A 86 -9.55 -1.70 4.93
CA ASP A 86 -9.76 -1.50 6.36
C ASP A 86 -11.14 -0.81 6.56
N PRO A 87 -12.08 -1.43 7.30
CA PRO A 87 -13.40 -0.86 7.54
C PRO A 87 -13.37 0.52 8.21
N ASP A 88 -12.33 0.80 8.99
CA ASP A 88 -12.34 1.92 9.91
C ASP A 88 -11.80 3.20 9.26
N VAL A 89 -10.74 3.18 8.43
CA VAL A 89 -10.15 4.47 8.00
C VAL A 89 -9.32 4.51 6.71
N CYS A 90 -8.77 3.41 6.17
CA CYS A 90 -7.83 3.51 5.03
C CYS A 90 -7.86 2.31 4.08
N GLN A 91 -7.18 2.43 2.94
CA GLN A 91 -6.89 1.27 2.08
C GLN A 91 -5.46 0.81 2.35
N LEU A 92 -5.29 -0.48 2.64
CA LEU A 92 -3.99 -1.08 2.88
C LEU A 92 -3.52 -1.78 1.61
N TRP A 93 -2.30 -1.50 1.20
CA TRP A 93 -1.63 -2.13 0.07
C TRP A 93 -0.37 -2.82 0.58
N PHE A 94 -0.09 -4.01 0.10
CA PHE A 94 1.08 -4.79 0.48
C PHE A 94 1.77 -5.22 -0.79
N GLY A 95 3.03 -4.83 -0.97
CA GLY A 95 3.77 -5.12 -2.20
C GLY A 95 5.22 -5.48 -1.99
N GLU A 96 5.71 -6.39 -2.82
CA GLU A 96 7.10 -6.84 -2.86
C GLU A 96 7.61 -6.73 -4.30
N GLU A 97 8.86 -6.30 -4.47
CA GLU A 97 9.50 -6.26 -5.79
C GLU A 97 9.53 -7.66 -6.41
N THR A 98 9.24 -7.75 -7.71
CA THR A 98 9.25 -9.01 -8.45
C THR A 98 9.70 -8.81 -9.90
N ASP A 99 10.34 -9.83 -10.45
CA ASP A 99 10.67 -9.95 -11.87
C ASP A 99 9.61 -10.74 -12.66
N GLU A 100 8.52 -11.16 -11.99
CA GLU A 100 7.42 -11.87 -12.65
C GLU A 100 6.71 -10.99 -13.69
N PRO A 101 6.17 -11.59 -14.76
CA PRO A 101 5.39 -10.83 -15.73
C PRO A 101 4.08 -10.31 -15.09
N PRO A 102 3.59 -9.11 -15.48
CA PRO A 102 2.33 -8.59 -14.99
C PRO A 102 1.17 -9.56 -15.20
N THR A 103 0.33 -9.72 -14.18
CA THR A 103 -0.88 -10.56 -14.25
C THR A 103 -2.07 -9.80 -14.80
N ASP A 104 -2.04 -8.47 -14.71
CA ASP A 104 -3.10 -7.60 -15.18
C ASP A 104 -2.77 -7.11 -16.59
N CYS A 105 -3.64 -7.45 -17.55
CA CYS A 105 -3.60 -6.94 -18.91
C CYS A 105 -4.36 -5.61 -18.97
N GLU A 106 -3.72 -4.48 -18.64
CA GLU A 106 -4.22 -3.15 -19.00
C GLU A 106 -3.15 -2.28 -19.67
#